data_AF-A0A3P2A2H8-F1
#
_entry.id   AF-A0A3P2A2H8-F1
#
_cell.length_a   1.000
_cell.length_b   1.000
_cell.length_c   1.000
_cell.angle_alpha   90.00
_cell.angle_beta   90.00
_cell.angle_gamma   90.00
#
_symmetry.space_group_name_H-M   'P 1'
#
loop_
_entity.id
_entity.type
_entity.pdbx_description
1 polymer ?
#
loop_
_entity_poly.entity_id
_entity_poly.type
_entity_poly.pdbx_seq_one_letter_code
_entity_poly.pdbx_strand_id
1 'polypeptide(L)'
;MPPHIQSQLDFSIASLDTVEQYLLSQYQTIDAIMAEPSFILDGYAVYVGETFRKALKGNPLNQWELMLVEDNVFFDLPVIHTTYYIGCPLTLVTASLDRRTGHYWSGILNNVLAKQQ
;
A
#
# COMPACT_ATOMS: atom_id res chain seq x y z
N MET A 1 13.79 3.90 5.78
CA MET A 1 13.22 5.16 6.31
C MET A 1 14.07 5.69 7.46
N PRO A 2 14.11 6.99 7.72
CA PRO A 2 14.81 7.59 8.86
C PRO A 2 14.20 7.15 10.21
N PRO A 3 14.97 7.10 11.30
CA PRO A 3 14.49 6.64 12.61
C PRO A 3 13.27 7.41 13.15
N HIS A 4 13.20 8.73 12.91
CA HIS A 4 12.09 9.57 13.39
C HIS A 4 10.75 9.28 12.68
N ILE A 5 10.79 8.73 11.44
CA ILE A 5 9.60 8.22 10.76
C ILE A 5 9.25 6.84 11.31
N GLN A 6 10.25 5.95 11.43
CA GLN A 6 10.05 4.58 11.92
C GLN A 6 9.36 4.53 13.29
N SER A 7 9.68 5.45 14.20
CA SER A 7 9.05 5.52 15.52
C SER A 7 7.55 5.85 15.51
N GLN A 8 7.01 6.29 14.36
CA GLN A 8 5.59 6.60 14.16
C GLN A 8 4.85 5.48 13.42
N LEU A 9 5.53 4.38 13.07
CA LEU A 9 4.99 3.30 12.26
C LEU A 9 4.52 2.14 13.13
N ASP A 10 3.21 2.02 13.28
CA ASP A 10 2.55 1.01 14.11
C ASP A 10 1.53 0.15 13.32
N PHE A 11 1.53 0.26 11.98
CA PHE A 11 0.52 -0.32 11.10
C PHE A 11 -0.91 0.14 11.38
N SER A 12 -1.10 1.32 11.99
CA SER A 12 -2.40 1.99 12.04
C SER A 12 -2.74 2.65 10.70
N ILE A 13 -4.02 2.96 10.50
CA ILE A 13 -4.46 3.75 9.33
C ILE A 13 -3.76 5.11 9.30
N ALA A 14 -3.57 5.76 10.45
CA ALA A 14 -2.87 7.04 10.55
C ALA A 14 -1.40 6.93 10.10
N SER A 15 -0.73 5.81 10.40
CA SER A 15 0.65 5.58 9.97
C SER A 15 0.80 5.53 8.44
N LEU A 16 -0.25 5.21 7.69
CA LEU A 16 -0.23 5.26 6.22
C LEU A 16 0.01 6.69 5.72
N ASP A 17 -0.67 7.67 6.31
CA ASP A 17 -0.54 9.08 5.91
C ASP A 17 0.88 9.59 6.19
N THR A 18 1.47 9.22 7.34
CA THR A 18 2.86 9.54 7.68
C THR A 18 3.83 8.98 6.64
N VAL A 19 3.65 7.72 6.24
CA VAL A 19 4.52 7.08 5.24
C VAL A 19 4.30 7.68 3.86
N GLU A 20 3.07 8.00 3.48
CA GLU A 20 2.75 8.59 2.17
C GLU A 20 3.37 9.99 2.08
N GLN A 21 3.18 10.83 3.08
CA GLN A 21 3.78 12.16 3.12
C GLN A 21 5.31 12.08 3.06
N TYR A 22 5.91 11.13 3.77
CA TYR A 22 7.35 10.91 3.67
C TYR A 22 7.75 10.51 2.24
N LEU A 23 7.08 9.53 1.63
CA LEU A 23 7.31 9.11 0.23
C LEU A 23 7.23 10.31 -0.73
N LEU A 24 6.16 11.10 -0.65
CA LEU A 24 5.90 12.26 -1.52
C LEU A 24 6.91 13.40 -1.33
N SER A 25 7.54 13.49 -0.15
CA SER A 25 8.62 14.43 0.14
C SER A 25 9.95 14.02 -0.48
N GLN A 26 10.18 12.71 -0.67
CA GLN A 26 11.43 12.18 -1.21
C GLN A 26 11.38 12.07 -2.73
N TYR A 27 10.23 11.73 -3.30
CA TYR A 27 10.10 11.45 -4.73
C TYR A 27 9.02 12.32 -5.38
N GLN A 28 9.41 13.05 -6.42
CA GLN A 28 8.46 13.88 -7.20
C GLN A 28 7.70 13.08 -8.26
N THR A 29 8.31 12.03 -8.81
CA THR A 29 7.77 11.22 -9.89
C THR A 29 7.93 9.73 -9.59
N ILE A 30 7.18 8.89 -10.31
CA ILE A 30 7.32 7.44 -10.26
C ILE A 30 8.74 7.04 -10.71
N ASP A 31 9.26 7.65 -11.78
CA ASP A 31 10.61 7.36 -12.28
C ASP A 31 11.70 7.60 -11.22
N ALA A 32 11.52 8.59 -10.34
CA ALA A 32 12.49 8.89 -9.29
C ALA A 32 12.64 7.74 -8.27
N ILE A 33 11.54 7.11 -7.84
CA ILE A 33 11.63 5.94 -6.95
C ILE A 33 12.02 4.66 -7.71
N MET A 34 11.68 4.56 -9.00
CA MET A 34 12.07 3.41 -9.83
C MET A 34 13.57 3.38 -10.14
N ALA A 35 14.27 4.52 -10.02
CA ALA A 35 15.72 4.62 -10.14
C ALA A 35 16.47 4.16 -8.88
N GLU A 36 15.79 4.05 -7.74
CA GLU A 36 16.34 3.50 -6.50
C GLU A 36 16.47 1.97 -6.59
N PRO A 37 17.29 1.33 -5.73
CA PRO A 37 17.27 -0.12 -5.58
C PRO A 37 15.83 -0.63 -5.30
N SER A 38 15.41 -1.69 -5.99
CA SER A 38 14.02 -2.18 -5.97
C SER A 38 13.46 -2.41 -4.57
N PHE A 39 14.31 -2.87 -3.63
CA PHE A 39 13.92 -3.12 -2.25
C PHE A 39 13.38 -1.89 -1.52
N ILE A 40 13.70 -0.68 -1.98
CA ILE A 40 13.16 0.57 -1.43
C ILE A 40 11.66 0.63 -1.70
N LEU A 41 11.26 0.51 -2.97
CA LEU A 41 9.86 0.51 -3.38
C LEU A 41 9.11 -0.69 -2.78
N ASP A 42 9.74 -1.87 -2.77
CA ASP A 42 9.18 -3.07 -2.14
C ASP A 42 8.94 -2.85 -0.65
N GLY A 43 9.83 -2.15 0.05
CA GLY A 43 9.67 -1.81 1.46
C GLY A 43 8.42 -0.96 1.74
N TYR A 44 8.12 0.01 0.87
CA TYR A 44 6.86 0.77 0.96
C TYR A 44 5.66 -0.14 0.68
N ALA A 45 5.72 -0.95 -0.39
CA ALA A 45 4.64 -1.84 -0.77
C ALA A 45 4.31 -2.86 0.33
N VAL A 46 5.33 -3.45 0.95
CA VAL A 46 5.18 -4.38 2.07
C VAL A 46 4.54 -3.69 3.27
N TYR A 47 4.97 -2.49 3.63
CA TYR A 47 4.39 -1.76 4.77
C TYR A 47 2.91 -1.42 4.54
N VAL A 48 2.58 -0.91 3.35
CA VAL A 48 1.19 -0.59 2.97
C VAL A 48 0.34 -1.86 2.96
N GLY A 49 0.82 -2.93 2.32
CA GLY A 49 0.11 -4.20 2.24
C GLY A 49 -0.11 -4.84 3.61
N GLU A 50 0.90 -4.87 4.48
CA GLU A 50 0.74 -5.38 5.85
C GLU A 50 -0.21 -4.54 6.69
N THR A 51 -0.23 -3.23 6.49
CA THR A 51 -1.20 -2.34 7.16
C THR A 51 -2.63 -2.65 6.72
N PHE A 52 -2.86 -2.79 5.41
CA PHE A 52 -4.15 -3.19 4.86
C PHE A 52 -4.57 -4.56 5.40
N ARG A 53 -3.68 -5.56 5.32
CA ARG A 53 -3.93 -6.90 5.84
C ARG A 53 -4.25 -6.88 7.33
N LYS A 54 -3.56 -6.04 8.13
CA LYS A 54 -3.83 -5.95 9.57
C LYS A 54 -5.14 -5.23 9.90
N ALA A 55 -5.54 -4.24 9.11
CA ALA A 55 -6.76 -3.48 9.31
C ALA A 55 -8.01 -4.26 8.87
N LEU A 56 -7.92 -5.03 7.79
CA LEU A 56 -9.02 -5.84 7.25
C LEU A 56 -9.18 -7.21 7.97
N LYS A 57 -8.62 -7.35 9.18
CA LYS A 57 -8.71 -8.57 9.98
C LYS A 57 -10.18 -8.87 10.29
N GLY A 58 -10.62 -10.10 10.02
CA GLY A 58 -12.02 -10.52 10.15
C GLY A 58 -12.56 -11.19 8.89
N ASN A 59 -11.89 -10.99 7.75
CA ASN A 59 -12.17 -11.72 6.52
C ASN A 59 -11.28 -13.00 6.45
N PRO A 60 -11.87 -14.21 6.31
CA PRO A 60 -11.10 -15.46 6.25
C PRO A 60 -10.16 -15.55 5.06
N LEU A 61 -10.35 -14.72 4.02
CA LEU A 61 -9.48 -14.67 2.84
C LEU A 61 -8.36 -13.63 2.92
N ASN A 62 -8.25 -12.87 4.02
CA ASN A 62 -7.30 -11.77 4.14
C ASN A 62 -5.84 -12.23 4.24
N GLN A 63 -5.25 -12.49 3.08
CA GLN A 63 -3.91 -13.01 2.91
C GLN A 63 -3.19 -12.31 1.75
N TRP A 64 -1.85 -12.41 1.77
CA TRP A 64 -1.06 -12.15 0.59
C TRP A 64 -1.25 -13.29 -0.40
N GLU A 65 -1.50 -12.93 -1.65
CA GLU A 65 -1.65 -13.87 -2.76
C GLU A 65 -0.85 -13.35 -3.95
N LEU A 66 -0.28 -14.25 -4.74
CA LEU A 66 0.24 -13.91 -6.06
C LEU A 66 -0.91 -14.04 -7.06
N MET A 67 -1.25 -12.97 -7.78
CA MET A 67 -2.34 -13.01 -8.76
C MET A 67 -1.90 -13.77 -10.02
N LEU A 68 -2.48 -14.94 -10.26
CA LEU A 68 -2.11 -15.83 -11.37
C LEU A 68 -3.14 -15.87 -12.51
N VAL A 69 -4.15 -15.00 -12.48
CA VAL A 69 -5.13 -14.88 -13.57
C VAL A 69 -4.56 -13.98 -14.66
N GLU A 70 -4.25 -14.53 -15.83
CA GLU A 70 -3.54 -13.84 -16.93
C GLU A 70 -4.21 -12.54 -17.39
N ASP A 71 -5.54 -12.50 -17.45
CA ASP A 71 -6.30 -11.31 -17.85
C ASP A 71 -6.46 -10.26 -16.73
N ASN A 72 -5.94 -10.54 -15.53
CA ASN A 72 -6.02 -9.62 -14.40
C ASN A 72 -4.96 -8.52 -14.51
N VAL A 73 -5.34 -7.28 -14.21
CA VAL A 73 -4.42 -6.12 -14.21
C VAL A 73 -3.26 -6.25 -13.24
N PHE A 74 -3.35 -7.15 -12.27
CA PHE A 74 -2.30 -7.45 -11.30
C PHE A 74 -1.61 -8.79 -11.57
N PHE A 75 -1.74 -9.37 -12.77
CA PHE A 75 -1.07 -10.63 -13.10
C PHE A 75 0.42 -10.61 -12.75
N ASP A 76 0.88 -11.65 -12.07
CA ASP A 76 2.24 -11.84 -11.55
C ASP A 76 2.66 -10.83 -10.46
N LEU A 77 1.70 -10.14 -9.84
CA LEU A 77 1.95 -9.22 -8.73
C LEU A 77 1.36 -9.72 -7.40
N PRO A 78 2.03 -9.44 -6.26
CA PRO A 78 1.47 -9.67 -4.94
C PRO A 78 0.27 -8.75 -4.68
N VAL A 79 -0.83 -9.34 -4.22
CA VAL A 79 -2.06 -8.63 -3.86
C VAL A 79 -2.49 -8.94 -2.42
N ILE A 80 -3.20 -7.99 -1.82
CA ILE A 80 -4.06 -8.26 -0.67
C ILE A 80 -5.44 -8.59 -1.21
N HIS A 81 -5.88 -9.82 -0.98
CA HIS A 81 -7.18 -10.31 -1.42
C HIS A 81 -8.10 -10.48 -0.21
N THR A 82 -9.31 -9.95 -0.30
CA THR A 82 -10.42 -10.17 0.63
C THR A 82 -11.71 -10.27 -0.19
N THR A 83 -12.82 -10.68 0.43
CA THR A 83 -14.13 -10.74 -0.24
C THR A 83 -14.55 -9.43 -0.93
N TYR A 84 -14.16 -8.27 -0.38
CA TYR A 84 -14.62 -6.96 -0.85
C TYR A 84 -13.52 -6.10 -1.48
N TYR A 85 -12.31 -6.65 -1.60
CA TYR A 85 -11.14 -5.90 -2.05
C TYR A 85 -10.07 -6.81 -2.60
N ILE A 86 -9.58 -6.48 -3.79
CA ILE A 86 -8.33 -6.96 -4.34
C ILE A 86 -7.50 -5.72 -4.68
N GLY A 87 -6.29 -5.63 -4.14
CA GLY A 87 -5.38 -4.55 -4.49
C GLY A 87 -3.93 -4.94 -4.37
N CYS A 88 -3.13 -4.47 -5.32
CA CYS A 88 -1.69 -4.63 -5.34
C CYS A 88 -1.02 -3.48 -4.57
N PRO A 89 -0.32 -3.74 -3.46
CA PRO A 89 0.33 -2.68 -2.69
C PRO A 89 1.41 -1.92 -3.48
N LEU A 90 2.09 -2.58 -4.42
CA LEU A 90 3.05 -1.91 -5.31
C LEU A 90 2.36 -0.84 -6.16
N THR A 91 1.19 -1.14 -6.74
CA THR A 91 0.44 -0.18 -7.56
C THR A 91 -0.18 0.92 -6.71
N LEU A 92 -0.57 0.64 -5.46
CA LEU A 92 -1.00 1.69 -4.53
C LEU A 92 0.12 2.69 -4.24
N VAL A 93 1.36 2.22 -4.06
CA VAL A 93 2.50 3.09 -3.79
C VAL A 93 2.85 3.94 -5.01
N THR A 94 2.93 3.35 -6.20
CA THR A 94 3.25 4.14 -7.40
C THR A 94 2.12 5.10 -7.76
N ALA A 95 0.87 4.71 -7.56
CA ALA A 95 -0.26 5.57 -7.86
C ALA A 95 -0.50 6.68 -6.80
N SER A 96 0.11 6.61 -5.61
CA SER A 96 0.13 7.75 -4.69
C SER A 96 1.06 8.86 -5.16
N LEU A 97 2.15 8.52 -5.86
CA LEU A 97 3.09 9.50 -6.43
C LEU A 97 2.48 10.33 -7.56
N ASP A 98 1.50 9.77 -8.28
CA ASP A 98 0.72 10.49 -9.30
C ASP A 98 -0.37 11.36 -8.65
N ARG A 99 -1.13 10.80 -7.70
CA ARG A 99 -2.25 11.52 -7.04
C ARG A 99 -1.82 12.59 -6.05
N ARG A 100 -0.71 12.35 -5.34
CA ARG A 100 -0.05 13.28 -4.40
C ARG A 100 -0.95 13.87 -3.32
N THR A 101 -1.90 13.10 -2.77
CA THR A 101 -2.85 13.61 -1.78
C THR A 101 -2.30 13.62 -0.35
N GLY A 102 -1.33 12.76 -0.05
CA GLY A 102 -0.76 12.59 1.30
C GLY A 102 -1.68 11.83 2.27
N HIS A 103 -2.75 11.24 1.74
CA HIS A 103 -3.74 10.41 2.45
C HIS A 103 -4.48 9.45 1.49
N TYR A 104 -3.88 9.13 0.35
CA TYR A 104 -4.45 8.26 -0.66
C TYR A 104 -4.68 6.85 -0.11
N TRP A 105 -3.67 6.28 0.57
CA TRP A 105 -3.76 4.90 1.05
C TRP A 105 -4.81 4.73 2.15
N SER A 106 -4.84 5.64 3.13
CA SER A 106 -5.85 5.62 4.19
C SER A 106 -7.26 5.83 3.63
N GLY A 107 -7.40 6.71 2.63
CA GLY A 107 -8.66 6.91 1.90
C GLY A 107 -9.17 5.63 1.24
N ILE A 108 -8.31 4.88 0.54
CA ILE A 108 -8.68 3.58 -0.03
C ILE A 108 -9.08 2.59 1.08
N LEU A 109 -8.27 2.46 2.12
CA LEU A 109 -8.52 1.50 3.20
C LEU A 109 -9.84 1.78 3.93
N ASN A 110 -10.13 3.06 4.23
CA ASN A 110 -11.39 3.46 4.85
C ASN A 110 -12.61 3.14 3.96
N ASN A 111 -12.49 3.36 2.65
CA ASN A 111 -13.55 3.00 1.70
C ASN A 111 -13.79 1.48 1.63
N VAL A 112 -12.74 0.67 1.80
CA VAL A 112 -12.88 -0.79 1.87
C VAL A 112 -13.57 -1.20 3.17
N LEU A 113 -13.14 -0.66 4.31
CA LEU A 113 -13.74 -0.93 5.61
C LEU A 113 -15.23 -0.56 5.65
N ALA A 114 -15.62 0.55 5.03
CA ALA A 114 -17.01 0.98 4.93
C ALA A 114 -17.90 0.00 4.12
N LYS A 115 -17.32 -0.79 3.21
CA LYS A 115 -18.05 -1.82 2.44
C LYS A 115 -18.19 -3.15 3.19
N GLN A 116 -17.43 -3.34 4.28
CA GLN A 116 -17.50 -4.55 5.12
C GLN A 116 -18.57 -4.46 6.21
N GLN A 117 -19.15 -3.28 6.42
CA GLN A 117 -20.24 -3.00 7.38
C GLN A 117 -21.59 -3.14 6.69
#